data_AF-A0A2W2DY72-F1
#
_entry.id   AF-A0A2W2DY72-F1
#
_cell.length_a   1.000
_cell.length_b   1.000
_cell.length_c   1.000
_cell.angle_alpha   90.00
_cell.angle_beta   90.00
_cell.angle_gamma   90.00
#
_symmetry.space_group_name_H-M   'P 1'
#
loop_
_entity.id
_entity.type
_entity.pdbx_description
1 polymer ?
#
loop_
_entity_poly.entity_id
_entity_poly.type
_entity_poly.pdbx_seq_one_letter_code
_entity_poly.pdbx_strand_id
1 'polypeptide(L)'
;MISTTATPATDLGFLLHKHPERVQEFGQSFGTATVFYPEAGDDRCTAALLLEVDPVALVRSRGKGSPDFSLSQYVNDRPYAASSLLAVALADVFRTARAGRCKARPELPGTPLPLELRLPALPCRGGPELARRLFEPLGWAVDARPVPLDEGFPEWGESRYVGLTLRGTVRLADALNHLYVLLPVLDDAKHYWIAPDEVDKLVRAGEGWLAGHPDRALITRRYLGRRRALERTALARLAELGDDLEEGLDPPIDEDPT
;
A
#
# COMPACT_ATOMS: atom_id res chain seq x y z
N MET A 1 -4.23 6.94 6.74
CA MET A 1 -4.92 6.58 8.01
C MET A 1 -5.50 5.19 7.87
N ILE A 2 -5.54 4.42 8.96
CA ILE A 2 -6.08 3.07 9.06
C ILE A 2 -7.07 3.07 10.21
N SER A 3 -8.35 2.84 9.93
CA SER A 3 -9.41 2.81 10.96
C SER A 3 -10.07 1.45 11.01
N THR A 4 -10.60 1.08 12.18
CA THR A 4 -11.45 -0.09 12.36
C THR A 4 -12.57 0.20 13.35
N THR A 5 -13.68 -0.52 13.19
CA THR A 5 -14.81 -0.58 14.14
C THR A 5 -15.02 -2.01 14.67
N ALA A 6 -14.02 -2.89 14.54
CA ALA A 6 -14.01 -4.19 15.22
C ALA A 6 -14.12 -4.00 16.73
N THR A 7 -14.60 -4.99 17.48
CA THR A 7 -14.76 -4.87 18.93
C THR A 7 -13.80 -5.82 19.66
N PRO A 8 -12.92 -5.31 20.55
CA PRO A 8 -12.65 -3.89 20.82
C PRO A 8 -11.80 -3.24 19.71
N ALA A 9 -12.09 -2.00 19.32
CA ALA A 9 -11.42 -1.36 18.19
C ALA A 9 -9.95 -1.04 18.50
N THR A 10 -9.64 -0.84 19.78
CA THR A 10 -8.30 -0.63 20.32
C THR A 10 -7.35 -1.80 20.05
N ASP A 11 -7.85 -2.99 19.69
CA ASP A 11 -7.04 -4.13 19.26
C ASP A 11 -6.20 -3.83 18.00
N LEU A 12 -6.56 -2.78 17.24
CA LEU A 12 -5.72 -2.23 16.18
C LEU A 12 -4.30 -1.89 16.66
N GLY A 13 -4.15 -1.44 17.91
CA GLY A 13 -2.85 -1.13 18.52
C GLY A 13 -1.94 -2.34 18.65
N PHE A 14 -2.50 -3.48 19.08
CA PHE A 14 -1.78 -4.75 19.16
C PHE A 14 -1.41 -5.29 17.78
N LEU A 15 -2.33 -5.18 16.82
CA LEU A 15 -2.12 -5.64 15.45
C LEU A 15 -1.04 -4.83 14.72
N LEU A 16 -1.00 -3.50 14.90
CA LEU A 16 0.02 -2.62 14.32
C LEU A 16 1.35 -2.61 15.10
N HIS A 17 1.37 -3.19 16.30
CA HIS A 17 2.49 -3.09 17.25
C HIS A 17 2.83 -1.64 17.56
N LYS A 18 1.81 -0.82 17.77
CA LYS A 18 1.92 0.61 18.09
C LYS A 18 0.89 0.94 19.16
N HIS A 19 1.37 1.31 20.34
CA HIS A 19 0.50 1.60 21.48
C HIS A 19 -0.28 2.91 21.24
N PRO A 20 -1.62 2.95 21.43
CA PRO A 20 -2.43 4.14 21.17
C PRO A 20 -1.98 5.40 21.91
N GLU A 21 -1.57 5.27 23.17
CA GLU A 21 -1.10 6.39 24.00
C GLU A 21 0.33 6.86 23.70
N ARG A 22 1.00 6.32 22.68
CA ARG A 22 2.38 6.68 22.35
C ARG A 22 2.49 7.17 20.92
N VAL A 23 2.92 8.41 20.76
CA VAL A 23 3.45 8.92 19.50
C VAL A 23 4.84 8.31 19.30
N GLN A 24 5.08 7.73 18.12
CA GLN A 24 6.34 7.06 17.79
C GLN A 24 6.90 7.59 16.48
N GLU A 25 8.17 7.97 16.50
CA GLU A 25 8.88 8.49 15.34
C GLU A 25 9.91 7.48 14.84
N PHE A 26 10.02 7.37 13.51
CA PHE A 26 10.92 6.45 12.83
C PHE A 26 11.71 7.21 11.78
N GLY A 27 13.03 7.26 11.94
CA GLY A 27 13.92 7.86 10.94
C GLY A 27 13.87 7.10 9.62
N GLN A 28 13.73 7.82 8.52
CA GLN A 28 13.77 7.31 7.15
C GLN A 28 14.92 8.00 6.40
N SER A 29 15.39 7.40 5.30
CA SER A 29 16.46 8.02 4.49
C SER A 29 16.04 9.35 3.83
N PHE A 30 14.74 9.66 3.84
CA PHE A 30 14.12 10.82 3.23
C PHE A 30 13.34 11.68 4.24
N GLY A 31 13.49 11.47 5.55
CA GLY A 31 12.79 12.26 6.57
C GLY A 31 12.35 11.41 7.77
N THR A 32 11.18 11.71 8.33
CA THR A 32 10.64 11.03 9.52
C THR A 32 9.25 10.47 9.24
N ALA A 33 8.98 9.26 9.71
CA ALA A 33 7.65 8.68 9.73
C ALA A 33 7.13 8.65 11.17
N THR A 34 5.95 9.22 11.39
CA THR A 34 5.36 9.37 12.73
C THR A 34 4.06 8.58 12.80
N VAL A 35 3.94 7.71 13.79
CA VAL A 35 2.70 6.98 14.09
C VAL A 35 2.06 7.55 15.34
N PHE A 36 0.78 7.87 15.25
CA PHE A 36 -0.05 8.29 16.37
C PHE A 36 -1.50 7.88 16.14
N TYR A 37 -2.32 7.98 17.18
CA TYR A 37 -3.72 7.59 17.16
C TYR A 37 -4.58 8.84 17.38
N PRO A 38 -5.12 9.46 16.32
CA PRO A 38 -6.08 10.57 16.47
C PRO A 38 -7.37 10.14 17.20
N GLU A 39 -7.66 8.84 17.25
CA GLU A 39 -8.86 8.29 17.89
C GLU A 39 -8.56 6.85 18.35
N ALA A 40 -8.89 6.54 19.60
CA ALA A 40 -8.69 5.22 20.19
C ALA A 40 -9.79 4.93 21.23
N GLY A 41 -11.02 4.76 20.75
CA GLY A 41 -12.17 4.30 21.54
C GLY A 41 -12.45 2.81 21.34
N ASP A 42 -13.37 2.26 22.13
CA ASP A 42 -13.75 0.85 22.09
C ASP A 42 -14.50 0.46 20.81
N ASP A 43 -15.24 1.43 20.27
CA ASP A 43 -16.15 1.33 19.12
C ASP A 43 -15.51 1.84 17.82
N ARG A 44 -14.44 2.66 17.92
CA ARG A 44 -13.64 3.08 16.78
C ARG A 44 -12.22 3.43 17.17
N CYS A 45 -11.26 2.91 16.40
CA CYS A 45 -9.85 3.21 16.56
C CYS A 45 -9.23 3.56 15.20
N THR A 46 -8.45 4.64 15.17
CA THR A 46 -7.80 5.16 13.98
C THR A 46 -6.32 5.36 14.25
N ALA A 47 -5.47 4.68 13.47
CA ALA A 47 -4.03 4.94 13.42
C ALA A 47 -3.69 5.85 12.23
N ALA A 48 -2.83 6.83 12.47
CA ALA A 48 -2.24 7.69 11.45
C ALA A 48 -0.77 7.35 11.26
N LEU A 49 -0.34 7.22 10.00
CA LEU A 49 1.07 7.23 9.60
C LEU A 49 1.28 8.54 8.84
N LEU A 50 1.96 9.49 9.48
CA LEU A 50 2.35 10.76 8.90
C LEU A 50 3.78 10.63 8.37
N LEU A 51 4.04 11.18 7.19
CA LEU A 51 5.37 11.23 6.63
C LEU A 51 5.81 12.68 6.49
N GLU A 52 6.88 13.03 7.17
CA GLU A 52 7.55 14.32 7.11
C GLU A 52 8.81 14.14 6.26
N VAL A 53 8.69 14.42 4.96
CA VAL A 53 9.81 14.29 4.03
C VAL A 53 10.71 15.51 4.15
N ASP A 54 12.00 15.28 4.34
CA ASP A 54 13.03 16.31 4.21
C ASP A 54 13.43 16.42 2.73
N PRO A 55 13.03 17.50 2.01
CA PRO A 55 13.35 17.66 0.60
C PRO A 55 14.85 17.78 0.35
N VAL A 56 15.63 18.30 1.30
CA VAL A 56 17.08 18.46 1.18
C VAL A 56 17.77 17.11 1.33
N ALA A 57 17.38 16.30 2.32
CA ALA A 57 17.88 14.93 2.46
C ALA A 57 17.52 14.07 1.24
N LEU A 58 16.31 14.23 0.70
CA LEU A 58 15.85 13.51 -0.48
C LEU A 58 16.70 13.82 -1.72
N VAL A 59 17.12 15.08 -1.93
CA VAL A 59 18.04 15.45 -3.01
C VAL A 59 19.43 14.86 -2.77
N ARG A 60 19.95 14.94 -1.54
CA ARG A 60 21.29 14.42 -1.20
C ARG A 60 21.42 12.90 -1.27
N SER A 61 20.32 12.16 -1.09
CA SER A 61 20.30 10.70 -1.22
C SER A 61 20.39 10.22 -2.67
N ARG A 62 20.23 11.11 -3.67
CA ARG A 62 20.49 10.80 -5.07
C ARG A 62 21.99 10.86 -5.34
N GLY A 63 22.57 9.77 -5.84
CA GLY A 63 23.98 9.71 -6.19
C GLY A 63 24.38 10.79 -7.22
N LYS A 64 25.69 11.11 -7.26
CA LYS A 64 26.37 12.18 -8.03
C LYS A 64 26.14 12.25 -9.57
N GLY A 65 25.14 11.56 -10.12
CA GLY A 65 24.90 11.43 -11.57
C GLY A 65 23.54 11.91 -12.08
N SER A 66 22.65 12.45 -11.24
CA SER A 66 21.47 13.17 -11.75
C SER A 66 21.86 14.60 -12.09
N PRO A 67 21.37 15.21 -13.20
CA PRO A 67 21.71 16.59 -13.53
C PRO A 67 21.39 17.50 -12.33
N ASP A 68 22.45 18.01 -11.72
CA ASP A 68 22.40 19.07 -10.71
C ASP A 68 21.76 20.29 -11.37
N PHE A 69 20.80 20.94 -10.70
CA PHE A 69 20.10 22.16 -11.12
C PHE A 69 18.79 22.04 -11.94
N SER A 70 17.86 21.15 -11.57
CA SER A 70 16.44 21.41 -11.92
C SER A 70 15.67 21.92 -10.69
N LEU A 71 14.95 23.03 -10.83
CA LEU A 71 14.10 23.62 -9.77
C LEU A 71 13.12 22.57 -9.19
N SER A 72 12.69 21.63 -10.03
CA SER A 72 11.83 20.50 -9.70
C SER A 72 12.42 19.51 -8.67
N GLN A 73 13.72 19.58 -8.36
CA GLN A 73 14.33 18.80 -7.29
C GLN A 73 14.04 19.39 -5.90
N TYR A 74 13.90 20.72 -5.81
CA TYR A 74 13.64 21.44 -4.56
C TYR A 74 12.15 21.76 -4.37
N VAL A 75 11.44 22.04 -5.46
CA VAL A 75 9.99 22.28 -5.46
C VAL A 75 9.32 21.11 -6.19
N ASN A 76 8.82 20.16 -5.41
CA ASN A 76 8.01 19.06 -5.91
C ASN A 76 7.00 18.61 -4.87
N ASP A 77 6.10 17.76 -5.35
CA ASP A 77 4.98 17.18 -4.63
C ASP A 77 5.34 16.09 -3.63
N ARG A 78 6.57 15.56 -3.67
CA ARG A 78 6.92 14.36 -2.89
C ARG A 78 6.72 14.50 -1.39
N PRO A 79 6.96 15.67 -0.76
CA PRO A 79 6.69 15.84 0.67
C PRO A 79 5.20 15.79 1.03
N TYR A 80 4.31 15.97 0.05
CA TYR A 80 2.88 16.14 0.28
C TYR A 80 2.04 14.98 -0.28
N ALA A 81 2.67 14.10 -1.06
CA ALA A 81 2.01 13.01 -1.75
C ALA A 81 2.18 11.66 -1.02
N ALA A 82 1.09 10.88 -0.94
CA ALA A 82 1.07 9.47 -0.53
C ALA A 82 1.67 8.57 -1.62
N SER A 83 2.93 8.84 -1.98
CA SER A 83 3.67 8.23 -3.08
C SER A 83 4.33 6.89 -2.69
N SER A 84 5.20 6.37 -3.55
CA SER A 84 6.08 5.23 -3.23
C SER A 84 6.91 5.39 -1.94
N LEU A 85 7.18 6.62 -1.48
CA LEU A 85 7.82 6.87 -0.17
C LEU A 85 6.96 6.37 1.00
N LEU A 86 5.64 6.54 0.92
CA LEU A 86 4.71 6.03 1.92
C LEU A 86 4.74 4.50 1.96
N ALA A 87 4.85 3.82 0.81
CA ALA A 87 4.99 2.37 0.76
C ALA A 87 6.27 1.89 1.47
N VAL A 88 7.39 2.61 1.31
CA VAL A 88 8.64 2.31 2.01
C VAL A 88 8.49 2.50 3.52
N ALA A 89 7.93 3.63 3.96
CA ALA A 89 7.69 3.90 5.38
C ALA A 89 6.74 2.86 5.99
N LEU A 90 5.66 2.50 5.29
CA LEU A 90 4.72 1.45 5.71
C LEU A 90 5.41 0.10 5.85
N ALA A 91 6.29 -0.26 4.91
CA ALA A 91 7.03 -1.52 4.94
C ALA A 91 7.96 -1.63 6.16
N ASP A 92 8.55 -0.51 6.58
CA ASP A 92 9.46 -0.44 7.70
C ASP A 92 8.72 -0.39 9.04
N VAL A 93 7.82 0.60 9.19
CA VAL A 93 7.09 0.90 10.44
C VAL A 93 6.13 -0.22 10.84
N PHE A 94 5.47 -0.84 9.86
CA PHE A 94 4.47 -1.91 10.08
C PHE A 94 4.97 -3.29 9.65
N ARG A 95 6.28 -3.51 9.64
CA ARG A 95 6.93 -4.77 9.24
C ARG A 95 6.35 -6.01 9.91
N THR A 96 6.11 -5.97 11.23
CA THR A 96 5.57 -7.11 11.98
C THR A 96 4.10 -7.38 11.66
N ALA A 97 3.30 -6.31 11.53
CA ALA A 97 1.88 -6.38 11.18
C ALA A 97 1.68 -6.95 9.77
N ARG A 98 2.49 -6.50 8.80
CA ARG A 98 2.52 -7.04 7.43
C ARG A 98 2.84 -8.52 7.34
N ALA A 99 3.61 -9.03 8.30
CA ALA A 99 3.93 -10.45 8.39
C ALA A 99 2.82 -11.27 9.07
N GLY A 100 1.68 -10.67 9.44
CA GLY A 100 0.58 -11.36 10.09
C GLY A 100 0.92 -11.89 11.48
N ARG A 101 1.83 -11.24 12.21
CA ARG A 101 2.27 -11.71 13.54
C ARG A 101 1.78 -10.77 14.63
N CYS A 102 1.19 -11.31 15.70
CA CYS A 102 0.93 -10.59 16.94
C CYS A 102 1.14 -11.53 18.13
N LYS A 103 2.16 -11.29 18.96
CA LYS A 103 2.43 -12.16 20.12
C LYS A 103 1.46 -11.90 21.28
N ALA A 104 1.03 -10.65 21.44
CA ALA A 104 0.15 -10.24 22.53
C ALA A 104 -1.29 -10.79 22.36
N ARG A 105 -1.72 -10.97 21.10
CA ARG A 105 -3.04 -11.47 20.70
C ARG A 105 -2.92 -12.35 19.45
N PRO A 106 -2.48 -13.62 19.59
CA PRO A 106 -2.18 -14.51 18.47
C PRO A 106 -3.37 -14.83 17.56
N GLU A 107 -4.58 -14.70 18.07
CA GLU A 107 -5.83 -14.97 17.37
C GLU A 107 -6.21 -13.89 16.34
N LEU A 108 -5.82 -12.63 16.58
CA LEU A 108 -6.30 -11.49 15.79
C LEU A 108 -5.73 -11.37 14.37
N PRO A 109 -4.45 -11.66 14.09
CA PRO A 109 -3.89 -11.44 12.75
C PRO A 109 -4.57 -12.24 11.63
N GLY A 110 -5.12 -13.41 11.97
CA GLY A 110 -5.85 -14.26 11.02
C GLY A 110 -7.29 -13.79 10.76
N THR A 111 -7.82 -12.88 11.58
CA THR A 111 -9.21 -12.47 11.50
C THR A 111 -9.40 -11.30 10.51
N PRO A 112 -10.36 -11.40 9.57
CA PRO A 112 -10.79 -10.25 8.78
C PRO A 112 -11.42 -9.17 9.65
N LEU A 113 -11.07 -7.90 9.42
CA LEU A 113 -11.55 -6.75 10.18
C LEU A 113 -12.25 -5.77 9.24
N PRO A 114 -13.33 -5.09 9.69
CA PRO A 114 -13.89 -3.96 8.96
C PRO A 114 -12.88 -2.80 8.99
N LEU A 115 -12.15 -2.61 7.89
CA LEU A 115 -11.11 -1.60 7.77
C LEU A 115 -11.56 -0.45 6.88
N GLU A 116 -11.18 0.76 7.27
CA GLU A 116 -11.23 1.96 6.44
C GLU A 116 -9.83 2.56 6.30
N LEU A 117 -9.32 2.60 5.06
CA LEU A 117 -8.04 3.20 4.72
C LEU A 117 -8.28 4.54 4.01
N ARG A 118 -7.59 5.59 4.45
CA ARG A 118 -7.66 6.92 3.81
C ARG A 118 -6.28 7.43 3.39
N LEU A 119 -6.18 7.83 2.13
CA LEU A 119 -4.99 8.41 1.49
C LEU A 119 -5.42 9.73 0.83
N PRO A 120 -5.13 10.89 1.44
CA PRO A 120 -5.70 12.17 1.01
C PRO A 120 -5.14 12.67 -0.34
N ALA A 121 -3.89 12.38 -0.66
CA ALA A 121 -3.22 12.86 -1.86
C ALA A 121 -2.37 11.75 -2.50
N LEU A 122 -3.02 10.81 -3.18
CA LEU A 122 -2.35 9.70 -3.87
C LEU A 122 -2.04 10.07 -5.32
N PRO A 123 -0.75 10.14 -5.74
CA PRO A 123 -0.43 10.20 -7.16
C PRO A 123 -1.01 8.98 -7.87
N CYS A 124 -1.89 9.21 -8.86
CA CYS A 124 -2.55 8.12 -9.58
C CYS A 124 -2.45 8.33 -11.10
N ARG A 125 -1.38 7.81 -11.71
CA ARG A 125 -1.19 7.81 -13.16
C ARG A 125 -2.07 6.76 -13.83
N GLY A 126 -3.31 7.16 -14.09
CA GLY A 126 -4.41 6.32 -14.54
C GLY A 126 -5.75 6.74 -13.95
N GLY A 127 -5.75 7.72 -13.03
CA GLY A 127 -6.95 8.33 -12.46
C GLY A 127 -7.73 7.40 -11.54
N PRO A 128 -8.92 7.83 -11.08
CA PRO A 128 -9.77 7.06 -10.18
C PRO A 128 -10.08 5.64 -10.68
N GLU A 129 -10.28 5.46 -11.99
CA GLU A 129 -10.61 4.15 -12.56
C GLU A 129 -9.50 3.12 -12.38
N LEU A 130 -8.23 3.54 -12.46
CA LEU A 130 -7.13 2.63 -12.18
C LEU A 130 -7.12 2.20 -10.71
N ALA A 131 -7.42 3.11 -9.78
CA ALA A 131 -7.50 2.76 -8.36
C ALA A 131 -8.63 1.75 -8.11
N ARG A 132 -9.81 1.95 -8.71
CA ARG A 132 -10.94 0.99 -8.63
C ARG A 132 -10.53 -0.38 -9.16
N ARG A 133 -10.02 -0.42 -10.39
CA ARG A 133 -9.56 -1.64 -11.07
C ARG A 133 -8.53 -2.44 -10.26
N LEU A 134 -7.66 -1.78 -9.49
CA LEU A 134 -6.62 -2.44 -8.69
C LEU A 134 -7.06 -2.86 -7.28
N PHE A 135 -8.04 -2.19 -6.67
CA PHE A 135 -8.46 -2.47 -5.30
C PHE A 135 -9.79 -3.23 -5.21
N GLU A 136 -10.74 -3.01 -6.12
CA GLU A 136 -12.05 -3.71 -6.08
C GLU A 136 -11.93 -5.23 -6.15
N PRO A 137 -11.06 -5.84 -7.00
CA PRO A 137 -10.88 -7.30 -7.01
C PRO A 137 -10.35 -7.89 -5.70
N LEU A 138 -9.80 -7.04 -4.82
CA LEU A 138 -9.26 -7.43 -3.51
C LEU A 138 -10.28 -7.29 -2.37
N GLY A 139 -11.56 -7.05 -2.70
CA GLY A 139 -12.65 -6.95 -1.73
C GLY A 139 -12.81 -5.55 -1.13
N TRP A 140 -12.26 -4.52 -1.76
CA TRP A 140 -12.44 -3.13 -1.33
C TRP A 140 -13.60 -2.45 -2.05
N ALA A 141 -14.46 -1.77 -1.29
CA ALA A 141 -15.25 -0.67 -1.81
C ALA A 141 -14.35 0.58 -1.94
N VAL A 142 -14.26 1.12 -3.16
CA VAL A 142 -13.31 2.17 -3.52
C VAL A 142 -14.03 3.49 -3.77
N ASP A 143 -13.77 4.49 -2.91
CA ASP A 143 -14.12 5.90 -3.19
C ASP A 143 -12.85 6.64 -3.60
N ALA A 144 -12.73 6.92 -4.90
CA ALA A 144 -11.59 7.58 -5.51
C ALA A 144 -12.08 8.85 -6.20
N ARG A 145 -11.63 10.01 -5.71
CA ARG A 145 -12.02 11.32 -6.24
C ARG A 145 -10.80 12.10 -6.69
N PRO A 146 -10.78 12.63 -7.92
CA PRO A 146 -9.75 13.58 -8.34
C PRO A 146 -9.70 14.76 -7.37
N VAL A 147 -8.49 15.26 -7.13
CA VAL A 147 -8.29 16.51 -6.38
C VAL A 147 -8.14 17.63 -7.42
N PRO A 148 -8.89 18.74 -7.33
CA PRO A 148 -8.73 19.87 -8.25
C PRO A 148 -7.29 20.41 -8.16
N LEU A 149 -6.76 20.93 -9.27
CA LEU A 149 -5.43 21.57 -9.24
C LEU A 149 -5.42 22.79 -8.33
N ASP A 150 -6.47 23.59 -8.40
CA ASP A 150 -6.69 24.76 -7.56
C ASP A 150 -8.20 25.05 -7.47
N GLU A 151 -8.74 25.16 -6.25
CA GLU A 151 -10.16 25.47 -6.04
C GLU A 151 -10.54 26.89 -6.50
N GLY A 152 -9.57 27.82 -6.51
CA GLY A 152 -9.74 29.19 -6.98
C GLY A 152 -9.69 29.34 -8.50
N PHE A 153 -9.19 28.34 -9.21
CA PHE A 153 -9.07 28.32 -10.68
C PHE A 153 -9.62 27.00 -11.28
N PRO A 154 -10.95 26.78 -11.25
CA PRO A 154 -11.56 25.54 -11.73
C PRO A 154 -11.23 25.20 -13.19
N GLU A 155 -10.94 26.21 -14.02
CA GLU A 155 -10.57 26.05 -15.43
C GLU A 155 -9.23 25.32 -15.64
N TRP A 156 -8.39 25.21 -14.61
CA TRP A 156 -7.15 24.41 -14.65
C TRP A 156 -7.46 22.90 -14.61
N GLY A 157 -8.65 22.53 -14.15
CA GLY A 157 -9.13 21.16 -14.11
C GLY A 157 -8.55 20.33 -12.98
N GLU A 158 -8.64 19.01 -13.15
CA GLU A 158 -8.26 18.04 -12.12
C GLU A 158 -6.74 17.79 -12.08
N SER A 159 -6.21 17.61 -10.88
CA SER A 159 -4.83 17.20 -10.70
C SER A 159 -4.64 15.70 -10.98
N ARG A 160 -3.39 15.26 -10.99
CA ARG A 160 -3.04 13.83 -11.05
C ARG A 160 -3.24 13.09 -9.71
N TYR A 161 -3.62 13.80 -8.66
CA TYR A 161 -3.82 13.21 -7.33
C TYR A 161 -5.27 12.81 -7.16
N VAL A 162 -5.43 11.73 -6.41
CA VAL A 162 -6.73 11.19 -6.04
C VAL A 162 -6.80 11.15 -4.51
N GLY A 163 -7.88 11.66 -3.96
CA GLY A 163 -8.31 11.33 -2.60
C GLY A 163 -8.91 9.94 -2.62
N LEU A 164 -8.26 8.98 -1.97
CA LEU A 164 -8.64 7.57 -1.97
C LEU A 164 -9.12 7.14 -0.58
N THR A 165 -10.33 6.59 -0.52
CA THR A 165 -10.83 5.85 0.63
C THR A 165 -11.19 4.43 0.24
N LEU A 166 -10.66 3.46 0.98
CA LEU A 166 -10.92 2.04 0.80
C LEU A 166 -11.67 1.52 2.02
N ARG A 167 -12.78 0.80 1.81
CA ARG A 167 -13.55 0.15 2.87
C ARG A 167 -13.75 -1.32 2.56
N GLY A 168 -13.46 -2.21 3.50
CA GLY A 168 -13.57 -3.64 3.26
C GLY A 168 -13.31 -4.45 4.52
N THR A 169 -13.77 -5.71 4.49
CA THR A 169 -13.53 -6.67 5.58
C THR A 169 -12.38 -7.59 5.19
N VAL A 170 -11.16 -7.25 5.62
CA VAL A 170 -9.94 -7.97 5.23
C VAL A 170 -8.98 -8.10 6.41
N ARG A 171 -8.02 -9.02 6.34
CA ARG A 171 -6.96 -9.09 7.36
C ARG A 171 -6.07 -7.85 7.28
N LEU A 172 -5.60 -7.36 8.42
CA LEU A 172 -4.72 -6.17 8.45
C LEU A 172 -3.42 -6.40 7.66
N ALA A 173 -2.86 -7.60 7.71
CA ALA A 173 -1.66 -7.94 6.97
C ALA A 173 -1.87 -7.79 5.45
N ASP A 174 -3.00 -8.29 4.93
CA ASP A 174 -3.36 -8.17 3.52
C ASP A 174 -3.55 -6.70 3.13
N ALA A 175 -4.30 -5.92 3.93
CA ALA A 175 -4.49 -4.49 3.69
C ALA A 175 -3.16 -3.72 3.57
N LEU A 176 -2.22 -3.97 4.48
CA LEU A 176 -0.91 -3.35 4.45
C LEU A 176 -0.07 -3.81 3.25
N ASN A 177 -0.17 -5.08 2.86
CA ASN A 177 0.53 -5.62 1.69
C ASN A 177 -0.07 -5.12 0.36
N HIS A 178 -1.40 -4.97 0.27
CA HIS A 178 -2.06 -4.32 -0.86
C HIS A 178 -1.53 -2.91 -1.05
N LEU A 179 -1.49 -2.08 0.01
CA LEU A 179 -0.92 -0.74 -0.07
C LEU A 179 0.56 -0.75 -0.45
N TYR A 180 1.36 -1.64 0.16
CA TYR A 180 2.78 -1.75 -0.14
C TYR A 180 3.06 -2.03 -1.64
N VAL A 181 2.27 -2.90 -2.26
CA VAL A 181 2.45 -3.28 -3.67
C VAL A 181 1.79 -2.25 -4.61
N LEU A 182 0.59 -1.76 -4.29
CA LEU A 182 -0.22 -0.99 -5.24
C LEU A 182 0.10 0.51 -5.24
N LEU A 183 0.58 1.10 -4.13
CA LEU A 183 0.96 2.52 -4.12
C LEU A 183 2.04 2.84 -5.17
N PRO A 184 3.15 2.07 -5.29
CA PRO A 184 4.11 2.31 -6.36
C PRO A 184 3.57 2.07 -7.79
N VAL A 185 2.56 1.21 -7.94
CA VAL A 185 1.91 0.91 -9.23
C VAL A 185 1.04 2.08 -9.69
N LEU A 186 0.36 2.74 -8.75
CA LEU A 186 -0.46 3.93 -8.98
C LEU A 186 0.40 5.17 -9.23
N ASP A 187 1.50 5.30 -8.47
CA ASP A 187 2.49 6.37 -8.64
C ASP A 187 3.18 6.26 -10.00
N ASP A 188 3.61 5.06 -10.43
CA ASP A 188 4.29 4.80 -11.72
C ASP A 188 5.57 5.67 -11.91
N ALA A 189 6.20 6.11 -10.80
CA ALA A 189 7.47 6.85 -10.75
C ALA A 189 8.44 6.30 -9.70
N LYS A 190 8.71 5.00 -9.69
CA LYS A 190 9.75 4.45 -8.79
C LYS A 190 11.09 5.15 -9.06
N HIS A 191 11.63 5.82 -8.02
CA HIS A 191 12.82 6.68 -8.10
C HIS A 191 14.12 6.01 -7.61
N TYR A 192 14.10 4.69 -7.36
CA TYR A 192 15.29 3.93 -6.95
C TYR A 192 15.63 2.84 -7.97
N TRP A 193 16.90 2.43 -7.99
CA TRP A 193 17.36 1.30 -8.78
C TRP A 193 16.67 0.02 -8.30
N ILE A 194 15.84 -0.57 -9.17
CA ILE A 194 15.15 -1.84 -8.91
C ILE A 194 16.18 -2.97 -9.07
N ALA A 195 16.56 -3.57 -7.95
CA ALA A 195 17.46 -4.72 -7.89
C ALA A 195 16.67 -6.03 -8.02
N PRO A 196 17.33 -7.16 -8.33
CA PRO A 196 16.65 -8.44 -8.54
C PRO A 196 15.82 -8.92 -7.33
N ASP A 197 16.21 -8.54 -6.11
CA ASP A 197 15.50 -8.83 -4.85
C ASP A 197 14.09 -8.19 -4.78
N GLU A 198 13.80 -7.21 -5.63
CA GLU A 198 12.44 -6.64 -5.75
C GLU A 198 11.43 -7.66 -6.26
N VAL A 199 11.85 -8.67 -7.01
CA VAL A 199 10.98 -9.79 -7.40
C VAL A 199 10.58 -10.60 -6.17
N ASP A 200 11.53 -10.95 -5.31
CA ASP A 200 11.25 -11.68 -4.07
C ASP A 200 10.32 -10.90 -3.14
N LYS A 201 10.54 -9.59 -3.02
CA LYS A 201 9.66 -8.69 -2.25
C LYS A 201 8.24 -8.65 -2.81
N LEU A 202 8.10 -8.58 -4.14
CA LEU A 202 6.80 -8.58 -4.80
C LEU A 202 6.07 -9.91 -4.58
N VAL A 203 6.73 -11.04 -4.82
CA VAL A 203 6.14 -12.36 -4.65
C VAL A 203 5.69 -12.58 -3.21
N ARG A 204 6.55 -12.25 -2.24
CA ARG A 204 6.23 -12.37 -0.81
C ARG A 204 5.08 -11.46 -0.37
N ALA A 205 5.05 -10.21 -0.84
CA ALA A 205 3.96 -9.30 -0.49
C ALA A 205 2.67 -9.58 -1.28
N GLY A 206 2.79 -10.25 -2.43
CA GLY A 206 1.70 -10.68 -3.31
C GLY A 206 1.11 -12.05 -2.93
N GLU A 207 1.70 -12.75 -1.96
CA GLU A 207 1.29 -14.09 -1.55
C GLU A 207 -0.20 -14.09 -1.15
N GLY A 208 -0.93 -15.07 -1.66
CA GLY A 208 -2.36 -15.25 -1.40
C GLY A 208 -3.31 -14.36 -2.20
N TRP A 209 -2.84 -13.38 -2.98
CA TRP A 209 -3.75 -12.50 -3.74
C TRP A 209 -3.26 -12.10 -5.15
N LEU A 210 -1.96 -11.88 -5.34
CA LEU A 210 -1.45 -11.33 -6.59
C LEU A 210 -1.52 -12.32 -7.75
N ALA A 211 -1.35 -13.62 -7.47
CA ALA A 211 -1.47 -14.67 -8.48
C ALA A 211 -2.89 -14.70 -9.10
N GLY A 212 -3.93 -14.54 -8.27
CA GLY A 212 -5.33 -14.50 -8.71
C GLY A 212 -5.83 -13.13 -9.18
N HIS A 213 -5.02 -12.08 -9.07
CA HIS A 213 -5.47 -10.73 -9.44
C HIS A 213 -5.64 -10.59 -10.96
N PRO A 214 -6.78 -10.10 -11.49
CA PRO A 214 -7.02 -9.98 -12.93
C PRO A 214 -5.95 -9.14 -13.64
N ASP A 215 -5.45 -8.11 -12.94
CA ASP A 215 -4.37 -7.23 -13.40
C ASP A 215 -2.96 -7.57 -12.92
N ARG A 216 -2.69 -8.83 -12.55
CA ARG A 216 -1.35 -9.27 -12.09
C ARG A 216 -0.21 -8.86 -13.02
N ALA A 217 -0.44 -8.87 -14.34
CA ALA A 217 0.54 -8.44 -15.34
C ALA A 217 0.82 -6.93 -15.27
N LEU A 218 -0.22 -6.10 -15.14
CA LEU A 218 -0.08 -4.65 -15.01
C LEU A 218 0.63 -4.29 -13.70
N ILE A 219 0.22 -4.91 -12.60
CA ILE A 219 0.80 -4.72 -11.26
C ILE A 219 2.29 -5.06 -11.30
N THR A 220 2.63 -6.27 -11.75
CA THR A 220 4.02 -6.76 -11.83
C THR A 220 4.87 -5.85 -12.70
N ARG A 221 4.38 -5.47 -13.88
CA ARG A 221 5.10 -4.60 -14.81
C ARG A 221 5.41 -3.23 -14.21
N ARG A 222 4.41 -2.56 -13.60
CA ARG A 222 4.63 -1.23 -13.01
C ARG A 222 5.44 -1.30 -11.72
N TYR A 223 5.21 -2.30 -10.88
CA TYR A 223 5.97 -2.50 -9.65
C TYR A 223 7.47 -2.72 -9.93
N LEU A 224 7.81 -3.45 -10.99
CA LEU A 224 9.20 -3.73 -11.39
C LEU A 224 9.77 -2.69 -12.37
N GLY A 225 9.15 -1.51 -12.47
CA GLY A 225 9.65 -0.39 -13.28
C GLY A 225 9.77 -0.73 -14.76
N ARG A 226 8.89 -1.60 -15.26
CA ARG A 226 8.79 -2.03 -16.68
C ARG A 226 10.03 -2.77 -17.19
N ARG A 227 10.81 -3.39 -16.29
CA ARG A 227 11.95 -4.25 -16.65
C ARG A 227 11.47 -5.64 -17.07
N ARG A 228 11.38 -5.86 -18.38
CA ARG A 228 10.86 -7.12 -18.98
C ARG A 228 11.46 -8.40 -18.39
N ALA A 229 12.76 -8.40 -18.08
CA ALA A 229 13.42 -9.58 -17.51
C ALA A 229 12.87 -9.91 -16.11
N LEU A 230 12.76 -8.91 -15.23
CA LEU A 230 12.22 -9.08 -13.88
C LEU A 230 10.71 -9.41 -13.92
N GLU A 231 9.98 -8.74 -14.81
CA GLU A 231 8.56 -8.99 -15.03
C GLU A 231 8.29 -10.45 -15.41
N ARG A 232 9.04 -10.99 -16.37
CA ARG A 232 8.90 -12.39 -16.80
C ARG A 232 9.21 -13.36 -15.66
N THR A 233 10.28 -13.11 -14.89
CA THR A 233 10.63 -13.95 -13.73
C THR A 233 9.55 -13.90 -12.65
N ALA A 234 9.00 -12.72 -12.35
CA ALA A 234 7.94 -12.58 -11.35
C ALA A 234 6.64 -13.28 -11.80
N LEU A 235 6.24 -13.11 -13.07
CA LEU A 235 5.03 -13.75 -13.60
C LEU A 235 5.14 -15.28 -13.63
N ALA A 236 6.31 -15.83 -13.95
CA ALA A 236 6.53 -17.28 -13.90
C ALA A 236 6.34 -17.83 -12.47
N ARG A 237 6.94 -17.17 -11.47
CA ARG A 237 6.80 -17.57 -10.06
C ARG A 237 5.38 -17.40 -9.52
N LEU A 238 4.67 -16.37 -9.96
CA LEU A 238 3.27 -16.16 -9.59
C LEU A 238 2.34 -17.19 -10.24
N ALA A 239 2.69 -17.70 -11.42
CA ALA A 239 1.95 -18.79 -12.05
C ALA A 239 2.13 -20.09 -11.27
N GLU A 240 3.37 -20.44 -10.90
CA GLU A 240 3.66 -21.60 -10.04
C GLU A 240 2.84 -21.56 -8.73
N LEU A 241 2.81 -20.41 -8.06
CA LEU A 241 1.99 -20.21 -6.85
C LEU A 241 0.47 -20.23 -7.09
N GLY A 242 0.03 -19.86 -8.30
CA GLY A 242 -1.38 -19.86 -8.66
C GLY A 242 -1.89 -21.28 -8.87
N ASP A 243 -1.10 -22.10 -9.57
CA ASP A 243 -1.41 -23.51 -9.82
C ASP A 243 -1.49 -24.28 -8.48
N ASP A 244 -0.58 -24.03 -7.53
CA ASP A 244 -0.61 -24.61 -6.17
C ASP A 244 -1.89 -24.23 -5.38
N LEU A 245 -2.43 -23.01 -5.58
CA LEU A 245 -3.67 -22.56 -4.94
C LEU A 245 -4.92 -23.22 -5.55
N GLU A 246 -4.90 -23.48 -6.87
CA GLU A 246 -5.98 -24.18 -7.57
C GLU A 246 -6.00 -25.67 -7.21
N GLU A 247 -4.84 -26.32 -7.05
CA GLU A 247 -4.73 -27.73 -6.63
C GLU A 247 -5.16 -27.97 -5.16
N GLY A 248 -5.06 -26.97 -4.29
CA GLY A 248 -5.49 -27.05 -2.88
C GLY A 248 -6.99 -26.84 -2.65
N LEU A 249 -7.73 -26.44 -3.68
CA LEU A 249 -9.19 -26.33 -3.68
C LEU A 249 -9.76 -27.65 -4.26
N ASP A 250 -9.94 -28.67 -3.41
CA ASP A 250 -10.55 -29.95 -3.82
C ASP A 250 -11.82 -29.71 -4.67
N PRO A 251 -12.01 -30.43 -5.78
CA PRO A 251 -13.20 -30.27 -6.62
C PRO A 251 -14.45 -30.60 -5.79
N PRO A 252 -15.59 -29.93 -6.07
CA PRO A 252 -16.84 -30.26 -5.39
C PRO A 252 -17.15 -31.74 -5.60
N ILE A 253 -17.35 -32.44 -4.50
CA ILE A 253 -17.85 -33.81 -4.50
C ILE A 253 -19.26 -33.74 -5.08
N ASP A 254 -19.44 -34.24 -6.31
CA ASP A 254 -20.79 -34.43 -6.87
C ASP A 254 -21.54 -35.43 -5.99
N GLU A 255 -22.56 -34.95 -5.26
CA GLU A 255 -23.51 -35.84 -4.60
C GLU A 255 -24.40 -36.46 -5.68
N ASP A 256 -24.22 -37.76 -5.93
CA ASP A 256 -25.06 -38.54 -6.83
C ASP A 256 -26.55 -38.48 -6.41
N PRO A 257 -27.48 -38.19 -7.35
CA PRO A 257 -28.89 -38.15 -7.02
C PRO A 257 -29.42 -39.57 -6.79
N THR A 258 -30.05 -39.78 -5.63
CA THR A 258 -30.76 -41.02 -5.26
C THR A 258 -32.15 -41.08 -5.88
#